data_AF-A0A087RLW0-F1
#
_entry.id   AF-A0A087RLW0-F1
#
_cell.length_a   1.000
_cell.length_b   1.000
_cell.length_c   1.000
_cell.angle_alpha   90.00
_cell.angle_beta   90.00
_cell.angle_gamma   90.00
#
_symmetry.space_group_name_H-M   'P 1'
#
loop_
_entity.id
_entity.type
_entity.pdbx_description
1 polymer ?
#
loop_
_entity_poly.entity_id
_entity_poly.type
_entity_poly.pdbx_seq_one_letter_code
_entity_poly.pdbx_strand_id
1 'polypeptide(L)'
;MKKWLTGITILFVLTIIPVSFAQTDENITVITKSDSMQEIIFDGKWTFPEEWKISAAEILKYENNEKFYLRTAHYENFIYVMINFETDIHVDKNSDKATICFDSENKKKSKPTESTYCYTVTLGQNQGSTFQGGTDLVNKGYMKQIENHDGFIAIAKPSDENDRYNKNSHATYEFRIPIDQIGRIDNYGFFVSVFEANSDKFYTWPKDLRENVLEFPSPEKWGTLVSPDKTLPEFSQITALIVGFSSIFVLIKFSNKFGLNQRMNF
;
A
#
# COMPACT_ATOMS: atom_id res chain seq x y z
N MET A 1 50.73 -14.89 17.12
CA MET A 1 50.26 -13.74 16.30
C MET A 1 49.12 -14.12 15.32
N LYS A 2 49.26 -15.14 14.46
CA LYS A 2 48.21 -15.54 13.50
C LYS A 2 46.82 -15.84 14.11
N LYS A 3 46.77 -16.49 15.28
CA LYS A 3 45.50 -16.84 15.97
C LYS A 3 44.76 -15.62 16.58
N TRP A 4 45.48 -14.54 16.88
CA TRP A 4 44.92 -13.31 17.44
C TRP A 4 44.27 -12.42 16.36
N LEU A 5 44.86 -12.35 15.16
CA LEU A 5 44.25 -11.63 14.03
C LEU A 5 42.93 -12.28 13.58
N THR A 6 42.85 -13.61 13.57
CA THR A 6 41.59 -14.31 13.21
C THR A 6 40.46 -14.07 14.20
N GLY A 7 40.76 -13.95 15.50
CA GLY A 7 39.73 -13.64 16.52
C GLY A 7 39.17 -12.23 16.40
N ILE A 8 40.02 -11.24 16.12
CA ILE A 8 39.62 -9.84 15.93
C ILE A 8 38.80 -9.67 14.64
N THR A 9 39.13 -10.41 13.58
CA THR A 9 38.38 -10.34 12.31
C THR A 9 36.96 -10.92 12.45
N ILE A 10 36.77 -12.00 13.23
CA ILE A 10 35.44 -12.59 13.47
C ILE A 10 34.58 -11.66 14.35
N LEU A 11 35.19 -11.01 15.36
CA LEU A 11 34.48 -10.08 16.23
C LEU A 11 34.03 -8.80 15.50
N PHE A 12 34.82 -8.32 14.53
CA PHE A 12 34.46 -7.17 13.70
C PHE A 12 33.36 -7.48 12.68
N VAL A 13 33.24 -8.73 12.20
CA VAL A 13 32.17 -9.14 11.28
C VAL A 13 30.83 -9.30 12.01
N LEU A 14 30.84 -9.68 13.29
CA LEU A 14 29.62 -9.81 14.10
C LEU A 14 29.03 -8.47 14.56
N THR A 15 29.84 -7.40 14.70
CA THR A 15 29.35 -6.06 15.10
C THR A 15 28.82 -5.21 13.94
N ILE A 16 29.02 -5.64 12.69
CA ILE A 16 28.52 -4.96 11.49
C ILE A 16 27.23 -5.62 10.97
N ILE A 17 26.63 -6.58 11.70
CA ILE A 17 25.29 -7.04 11.36
C ILE A 17 24.31 -6.02 11.98
N PRO A 18 23.72 -5.09 11.20
CA PRO A 18 22.62 -4.30 11.72
C PRO A 18 21.53 -5.27 12.15
N VAL A 19 21.29 -5.33 13.45
CA VAL A 19 20.10 -6.00 13.99
C VAL A 19 18.94 -5.09 13.64
N SER A 20 18.39 -5.25 12.44
CA SER A 20 17.12 -4.65 12.09
C SER A 20 16.05 -5.37 12.91
N PHE A 21 15.58 -4.73 13.97
CA PHE A 21 14.32 -5.10 14.59
C PHE A 21 13.24 -4.90 13.54
N ALA A 22 12.79 -5.98 12.91
CA ALA A 22 11.62 -5.94 12.05
C ALA A 22 10.42 -5.65 12.96
N GLN A 23 9.92 -4.42 12.92
CA GLN A 23 8.61 -4.12 13.46
C GLN A 23 7.60 -4.85 12.57
N THR A 24 6.99 -5.90 13.09
CA THR A 24 5.94 -6.63 12.39
C THR A 24 4.68 -5.78 12.45
N ASP A 25 4.30 -5.17 11.32
CA ASP A 25 2.96 -4.59 11.19
C ASP A 25 1.92 -5.70 11.28
N GLU A 26 0.98 -5.57 12.21
CA GLU A 26 -0.08 -6.57 12.41
C GLU A 26 -1.17 -6.50 11.33
N ASN A 27 -1.33 -5.34 10.68
CA ASN A 27 -2.31 -5.11 9.63
C ASN A 27 -1.60 -4.88 8.30
N ILE A 28 -1.47 -5.94 7.50
CA ILE A 28 -0.83 -5.89 6.19
C ILE A 28 -1.86 -6.31 5.14
N THR A 29 -1.97 -5.48 4.10
CA THR A 29 -2.67 -5.84 2.87
C THR A 29 -1.75 -5.65 1.67
N VAL A 30 -2.11 -6.24 0.54
CA VAL A 30 -1.27 -6.26 -0.67
C VAL A 30 -2.03 -5.64 -1.83
N ILE A 31 -1.28 -5.16 -2.81
CA ILE A 31 -1.79 -4.72 -4.11
C ILE A 31 -1.22 -5.62 -5.20
N THR A 32 -1.98 -5.85 -6.27
CA THR A 32 -1.52 -6.69 -7.41
C THR A 32 -1.21 -5.80 -8.61
N LYS A 33 -0.08 -6.04 -9.29
CA LYS A 33 0.17 -5.45 -10.60
C LYS A 33 -0.79 -6.08 -11.60
N SER A 34 -1.56 -5.26 -12.32
CA SER A 34 -2.52 -5.79 -13.29
C SER A 34 -2.69 -4.89 -14.50
N ASP A 35 -2.33 -5.43 -15.67
CA ASP A 35 -2.48 -4.72 -16.93
C ASP A 35 -3.96 -4.56 -17.34
N SER A 36 -4.88 -5.34 -16.77
CA SER A 36 -6.32 -5.19 -17.03
C SER A 36 -6.90 -3.91 -16.42
N MET A 37 -6.15 -3.21 -15.55
CA MET A 37 -6.63 -1.96 -14.96
C MET A 37 -6.79 -0.82 -15.99
N GLN A 38 -6.19 -0.95 -17.18
CA GLN A 38 -6.43 -0.04 -18.29
C GLN A 38 -7.85 -0.15 -18.87
N GLU A 39 -8.54 -1.27 -18.61
CA GLU A 39 -9.87 -1.58 -19.16
C GLU A 39 -11.00 -1.23 -18.19
N ILE A 40 -10.68 -0.77 -16.97
CA ILE A 40 -11.67 -0.38 -15.95
C ILE A 40 -12.50 0.80 -16.47
N ILE A 41 -13.81 0.67 -16.39
CA ILE A 41 -14.76 1.72 -16.65
C ILE A 41 -15.13 2.31 -15.28
N PHE A 42 -14.59 3.50 -14.99
CA PHE A 42 -14.95 4.21 -13.77
C PHE A 42 -16.39 4.71 -13.88
N ASP A 43 -17.32 3.97 -13.31
CA ASP A 43 -18.73 4.33 -13.25
C ASP A 43 -19.38 4.08 -11.88
N GLY A 44 -18.58 3.63 -10.90
CA GLY A 44 -18.95 3.42 -9.51
C GLY A 44 -19.56 2.05 -9.23
N LYS A 45 -19.37 1.05 -10.09
CA LYS A 45 -19.93 -0.30 -9.96
C LYS A 45 -19.14 -1.30 -10.83
N TRP A 46 -19.46 -2.59 -10.70
CA TRP A 46 -19.01 -3.54 -11.71
C TRP A 46 -19.75 -3.30 -13.02
N THR A 47 -19.02 -3.03 -14.09
CA THR A 47 -19.58 -2.96 -15.45
C THR A 47 -19.64 -4.35 -16.09
N PHE A 48 -18.66 -5.21 -15.82
CA PHE A 48 -18.63 -6.59 -16.30
C PHE A 48 -17.89 -7.55 -15.33
N PRO A 49 -18.20 -8.85 -15.30
CA PRO A 49 -17.78 -9.76 -14.21
C PRO A 49 -16.26 -9.93 -14.02
N GLU A 50 -15.48 -9.71 -15.07
CA GLU A 50 -14.02 -9.85 -15.09
C GLU A 50 -13.28 -8.55 -14.75
N GLU A 51 -13.97 -7.41 -14.70
CA GLU A 51 -13.37 -6.07 -14.65
C GLU A 51 -12.32 -5.92 -13.56
N TRP A 52 -12.70 -6.21 -12.31
CA TRP A 52 -11.78 -6.16 -11.17
C TRP A 52 -11.15 -7.51 -10.82
N LYS A 53 -11.31 -8.57 -11.65
CA LYS A 53 -10.94 -9.95 -11.29
C LYS A 53 -9.45 -10.11 -11.01
N ILE A 54 -8.59 -9.45 -11.78
CA ILE A 54 -7.12 -9.48 -11.64
C ILE A 54 -6.69 -8.33 -10.72
N SER A 55 -7.15 -8.36 -9.48
CA SER A 55 -6.71 -7.45 -8.42
C SER A 55 -6.52 -8.24 -7.15
N ALA A 56 -5.77 -7.70 -6.20
CA ALA A 56 -5.82 -8.22 -4.84
C ALA A 56 -7.25 -8.02 -4.30
N ALA A 57 -7.67 -8.91 -3.41
CA ALA A 57 -9.00 -8.88 -2.81
C ALA A 57 -8.91 -9.26 -1.34
N GLU A 58 -9.46 -8.40 -0.49
CA GLU A 58 -9.58 -8.63 0.94
C GLU A 58 -11.06 -8.47 1.34
N ILE A 59 -11.53 -9.37 2.21
CA ILE A 59 -12.90 -9.32 2.74
C ILE A 59 -12.81 -8.79 4.17
N LEU A 60 -13.30 -7.59 4.39
CA LEU A 60 -13.29 -6.94 5.68
C LEU A 60 -14.62 -7.19 6.37
N LYS A 61 -14.59 -8.00 7.42
CA LYS A 61 -15.77 -8.42 8.17
C LYS A 61 -15.85 -7.68 9.50
N TYR A 62 -17.02 -7.20 9.83
CA TYR A 62 -17.35 -6.48 11.06
C TYR A 62 -18.41 -7.25 11.85
N GLU A 63 -18.87 -6.65 12.95
CA GLU A 63 -19.97 -7.23 13.72
C GLU A 63 -21.25 -7.36 12.87
N ASN A 64 -22.19 -8.20 13.29
CA ASN A 64 -23.47 -8.41 12.61
C ASN A 64 -23.39 -8.87 11.13
N ASN A 65 -22.27 -9.49 10.74
CA ASN A 65 -21.97 -9.92 9.37
C ASN A 65 -21.82 -8.78 8.35
N GLU A 66 -21.68 -7.53 8.82
CA GLU A 66 -21.37 -6.39 7.96
C GLU A 66 -20.01 -6.60 7.30
N LYS A 67 -19.91 -6.34 6.00
CA LYS A 67 -18.66 -6.56 5.26
C LYS A 67 -18.56 -5.69 4.03
N PHE A 68 -17.34 -5.27 3.71
CA PHE A 68 -17.00 -4.78 2.39
C PHE A 68 -15.81 -5.50 1.80
N TYR A 69 -15.80 -5.57 0.47
CA TYR A 69 -14.71 -6.14 -0.32
C TYR A 69 -13.80 -5.00 -0.73
N LEU A 70 -12.55 -5.07 -0.28
CA LEU A 70 -11.51 -4.17 -0.72
C LEU A 70 -10.76 -4.85 -1.86
N ARG A 71 -10.74 -4.21 -3.04
CA ARG A 71 -9.92 -4.65 -4.16
C ARG A 71 -8.87 -3.60 -4.47
N THR A 72 -7.64 -4.04 -4.64
CA THR A 72 -6.50 -3.16 -4.88
C THR A 72 -5.66 -3.69 -6.02
N ALA A 73 -5.32 -2.82 -6.97
CA ALA A 73 -4.38 -3.14 -8.04
C ALA A 73 -3.58 -1.90 -8.41
N HIS A 74 -2.43 -2.08 -9.06
CA HIS A 74 -1.71 -0.96 -9.67
C HIS A 74 -1.39 -1.28 -11.12
N TYR A 75 -1.37 -0.21 -11.92
CA TYR A 75 -0.98 -0.25 -13.32
C TYR A 75 -0.34 1.07 -13.70
N GLU A 76 0.81 0.99 -14.37
CA GLU A 76 1.64 2.13 -14.71
C GLU A 76 1.86 3.09 -13.52
N ASN A 77 1.30 4.30 -13.60
CA ASN A 77 1.42 5.38 -12.63
C ASN A 77 0.17 5.54 -11.76
N PHE A 78 -0.67 4.52 -11.63
CA PHE A 78 -1.89 4.59 -10.84
C PHE A 78 -2.07 3.40 -9.90
N ILE A 79 -2.60 3.69 -8.72
CA ILE A 79 -3.20 2.73 -7.81
C ILE A 79 -4.72 2.77 -8.01
N TYR A 80 -5.31 1.60 -8.15
CA TYR A 80 -6.73 1.37 -8.33
C TYR A 80 -7.27 0.74 -7.06
N VAL A 81 -8.35 1.31 -6.54
CA VAL A 81 -9.02 0.77 -5.36
C VAL A 81 -10.51 0.72 -5.63
N MET A 82 -11.11 -0.44 -5.38
CA MET A 82 -12.56 -0.60 -5.30
C MET A 82 -12.93 -0.98 -3.87
N ILE A 83 -13.94 -0.30 -3.34
CA ILE A 83 -14.58 -0.66 -2.08
C ILE A 83 -16.01 -1.02 -2.41
N ASN A 84 -16.38 -2.27 -2.14
CA ASN A 84 -17.73 -2.75 -2.39
C ASN A 84 -18.43 -3.11 -1.08
N PHE A 85 -19.32 -2.25 -0.61
CA PHE A 85 -19.94 -2.39 0.70
C PHE A 85 -21.24 -3.18 0.63
N GLU A 86 -21.11 -4.51 0.50
CA GLU A 86 -22.20 -5.45 0.22
C GLU A 86 -23.38 -5.36 1.21
N THR A 87 -23.13 -4.97 2.46
CA THR A 87 -24.13 -4.97 3.53
C THR A 87 -24.89 -3.66 3.70
N ASP A 88 -24.43 -2.58 3.08
CA ASP A 88 -25.17 -1.33 3.02
C ASP A 88 -26.21 -1.38 1.90
N ILE A 89 -27.38 -1.88 2.25
CA ILE A 89 -28.56 -1.88 1.36
C ILE A 89 -29.34 -0.56 1.44
N HIS A 90 -28.94 0.37 2.32
CA HIS A 90 -29.58 1.65 2.54
C HIS A 90 -28.79 2.75 1.82
N VAL A 91 -28.96 2.78 0.49
CA VAL A 91 -28.28 3.72 -0.39
C VAL A 91 -28.64 5.18 -0.07
N ASP A 92 -27.87 5.81 0.81
CA ASP A 92 -28.07 7.17 1.29
C ASP A 92 -27.21 8.13 0.47
N LYS A 93 -27.69 8.39 -0.76
CA LYS A 93 -27.03 9.30 -1.72
C LYS A 93 -26.74 10.65 -1.08
N ASN A 94 -25.54 11.17 -1.37
CA ASN A 94 -24.98 12.41 -0.83
C ASN A 94 -24.60 12.36 0.66
N SER A 95 -24.68 11.20 1.31
CA SER A 95 -24.33 11.02 2.72
C SER A 95 -23.27 9.93 2.92
N ASP A 96 -23.47 8.75 2.34
CA ASP A 96 -22.48 7.66 2.46
C ASP A 96 -21.16 8.06 1.80
N LYS A 97 -20.03 7.69 2.42
CA LYS A 97 -18.73 8.22 2.01
C LYS A 97 -17.62 7.20 2.19
N ALA A 98 -16.80 7.03 1.16
CA ALA A 98 -15.55 6.31 1.27
C ALA A 98 -14.35 7.26 1.42
N THR A 99 -13.33 6.81 2.15
CA THR A 99 -12.04 7.49 2.30
C THR A 99 -10.92 6.45 2.18
N ILE A 100 -9.87 6.79 1.43
CA ILE A 100 -8.64 6.00 1.33
C ILE A 100 -7.47 6.92 1.61
N CYS A 101 -6.52 6.51 2.45
CA CYS A 101 -5.34 7.28 2.76
C CYS A 101 -4.04 6.50 2.57
N PHE A 102 -3.00 7.23 2.17
CA PHE A 102 -1.64 6.75 1.96
C PHE A 102 -0.67 7.64 2.73
N ASP A 103 0.28 7.05 3.45
CA ASP A 103 1.48 7.72 3.96
C ASP A 103 2.71 7.08 3.31
N SER A 104 3.39 7.82 2.43
CA SER A 104 4.55 7.30 1.72
C SER A 104 5.86 7.31 2.50
N GLU A 105 5.87 7.84 3.72
CA GLU A 105 6.97 7.59 4.64
C GLU A 105 6.80 6.27 5.42
N ASN A 106 5.55 5.87 5.67
CA ASN A 106 5.15 4.75 6.53
C ASN A 106 5.94 4.66 7.85
N LYS A 107 6.22 5.81 8.48
CA LYS A 107 6.96 5.91 9.74
C LYS A 107 6.05 5.87 10.97
N LYS A 108 4.77 5.55 10.78
CA LYS A 108 3.74 5.50 11.83
C LYS A 108 3.74 6.78 12.70
N LYS A 109 3.77 7.95 12.05
CA LYS A 109 3.79 9.24 12.76
C LYS A 109 2.41 9.53 13.36
N SER A 110 2.41 10.12 14.55
CA SER A 110 1.17 10.53 15.25
C SER A 110 0.40 11.67 14.56
N LYS A 111 1.01 12.32 13.57
CA LYS A 111 0.40 13.37 12.74
C LYS A 111 0.73 13.13 11.28
N PRO A 112 -0.23 13.35 10.36
CA PRO A 112 0.03 13.29 8.93
C PRO A 112 0.98 14.40 8.49
N THR A 113 1.89 14.05 7.58
CA THR A 113 2.91 14.95 7.02
C THR A 113 2.60 15.27 5.56
N GLU A 114 3.48 16.00 4.88
CA GLU A 114 3.30 16.34 3.46
C GLU A 114 3.31 15.11 2.52
N SER A 115 3.79 13.96 3.01
CA SER A 115 3.74 12.65 2.35
C SER A 115 2.43 11.89 2.59
N THR A 116 1.54 12.44 3.41
CA THR A 116 0.26 11.82 3.75
C THR A 116 -0.85 12.41 2.90
N TYR A 117 -1.55 11.54 2.16
CA TYR A 117 -2.67 11.91 1.30
C TYR A 117 -3.89 11.09 1.63
N CYS A 118 -5.06 11.72 1.58
CA CYS A 118 -6.36 11.05 1.69
C CYS A 118 -7.27 11.45 0.53
N TYR A 119 -8.05 10.51 0.05
CA TYR A 119 -8.98 10.66 -1.06
C TYR A 119 -10.36 10.27 -0.59
N THR A 120 -11.35 11.12 -0.85
CA THR A 120 -12.73 10.88 -0.40
C THR A 120 -13.70 11.01 -1.56
N VAL A 121 -14.75 10.18 -1.58
CA VAL A 121 -15.90 10.38 -2.47
C VAL A 121 -17.18 10.02 -1.73
N THR A 122 -18.22 10.80 -1.99
CA THR A 122 -19.56 10.61 -1.43
C THR A 122 -20.45 9.90 -2.44
N LEU A 123 -21.29 8.97 -1.99
CA LEU A 123 -22.19 8.18 -2.82
C LEU A 123 -23.09 9.06 -3.69
N GLY A 124 -23.11 8.79 -5.00
CA GLY A 124 -23.82 9.59 -5.99
C GLY A 124 -22.97 10.68 -6.66
N GLN A 125 -21.72 10.88 -6.22
CA GLN A 125 -20.79 11.83 -6.84
C GLN A 125 -19.89 11.14 -7.88
N ASN A 126 -19.56 11.89 -8.93
CA ASN A 126 -18.63 11.47 -9.99
C ASN A 126 -17.24 12.12 -9.86
N GLN A 127 -17.00 12.81 -8.74
CA GLN A 127 -15.72 13.43 -8.42
C GLN A 127 -15.50 13.38 -6.91
N GLY A 128 -14.29 13.03 -6.50
CA GLY A 128 -13.86 13.07 -5.11
C GLY A 128 -13.09 14.33 -4.74
N SER A 129 -12.54 14.31 -3.53
CA SER A 129 -11.66 15.36 -3.00
C SER A 129 -10.35 14.76 -2.50
N THR A 130 -9.25 15.43 -2.79
CA THR A 130 -7.92 15.11 -2.26
C THR A 130 -7.59 15.98 -1.06
N PHE A 131 -7.00 15.36 -0.03
CA PHE A 131 -6.51 16.00 1.18
C PHE A 131 -5.04 15.64 1.38
N GLN A 132 -4.26 16.60 1.89
CA GLN A 132 -2.84 16.43 2.20
C GLN A 132 -2.57 16.83 3.66
N GLY A 133 -1.69 16.08 4.31
CA GLY A 133 -1.20 16.35 5.66
C GLY A 133 -0.18 17.50 5.73
N GLY A 134 0.45 17.64 6.89
CA GLY A 134 1.46 18.68 7.13
C GLY A 134 0.88 20.06 7.46
N THR A 135 -0.33 20.12 8.01
CA THR A 135 -0.98 21.40 8.40
C THR A 135 -1.24 21.48 9.89
N ASP A 136 -1.48 22.69 10.41
CA ASP A 136 -1.84 22.91 11.83
C ASP A 136 -3.36 22.80 12.09
N LEU A 137 -4.15 22.29 11.14
CA LEU A 137 -5.61 22.17 11.25
C LEU A 137 -6.04 20.98 12.13
N VAL A 138 -5.89 21.12 13.45
CA VAL A 138 -6.18 20.05 14.43
C VAL A 138 -7.58 19.44 14.25
N ASN A 139 -8.58 20.30 14.11
CA ASN A 139 -9.99 19.96 13.94
C ASN A 139 -10.34 19.32 12.58
N LYS A 140 -9.34 19.11 11.71
CA LYS A 140 -9.43 18.29 10.49
C LYS A 140 -8.38 17.18 10.48
N GLY A 141 -7.88 16.76 11.65
CA GLY A 141 -6.84 15.75 11.76
C GLY A 141 -5.53 16.16 11.09
N TYR A 142 -5.19 17.45 11.09
CA TYR A 142 -3.98 18.02 10.44
C TYR A 142 -3.96 17.91 8.91
N MET A 143 -5.10 17.65 8.28
CA MET A 143 -5.26 17.57 6.82
C MET A 143 -5.91 18.84 6.26
N LYS A 144 -5.44 19.32 5.10
CA LYS A 144 -6.13 20.31 4.27
C LYS A 144 -6.61 19.69 2.97
N GLN A 145 -7.74 20.15 2.46
CA GLN A 145 -8.13 19.85 1.09
C GLN A 145 -7.19 20.60 0.14
N ILE A 146 -6.75 19.92 -0.92
CA ILE A 146 -5.95 20.50 -1.99
C ILE A 146 -6.67 20.31 -3.32
N GLU A 147 -6.15 20.93 -4.38
CA GLU A 147 -6.62 20.65 -5.72
C GLU A 147 -6.38 19.18 -6.10
N ASN A 148 -7.35 18.59 -6.79
CA ASN A 148 -7.25 17.22 -7.26
C ASN A 148 -6.19 17.13 -8.36
N HIS A 149 -5.39 16.07 -8.35
CA HIS A 149 -4.50 15.78 -9.45
C HIS A 149 -5.31 15.45 -10.72
N ASP A 150 -4.86 15.88 -11.90
CA ASP A 150 -5.59 15.66 -13.17
C ASP A 150 -5.87 14.18 -13.46
N GLY A 151 -4.98 13.30 -13.00
CA GLY A 151 -5.12 11.85 -13.12
C GLY A 151 -6.07 11.20 -12.09
N PHE A 152 -6.48 11.92 -11.05
CA PHE A 152 -7.32 11.38 -9.97
C PHE A 152 -8.76 11.18 -10.43
N ILE A 153 -9.29 9.98 -10.21
CA ILE A 153 -10.72 9.67 -10.38
C ILE A 153 -11.23 9.10 -9.06
N ALA A 154 -12.40 9.56 -8.63
CA ALA A 154 -13.16 8.85 -7.62
C ALA A 154 -14.66 8.98 -7.92
N ILE A 155 -15.34 7.85 -8.00
CA ILE A 155 -16.75 7.74 -8.34
C ILE A 155 -17.42 6.79 -7.36
N ALA A 156 -18.63 7.13 -6.95
CA ALA A 156 -19.40 6.31 -6.04
C ALA A 156 -20.83 6.18 -6.52
N LYS A 157 -21.31 4.95 -6.70
CA LYS A 157 -22.69 4.68 -7.12
C LYS A 157 -23.25 3.44 -6.41
N PRO A 158 -24.57 3.29 -6.43
CA PRO A 158 -25.18 2.02 -6.05
C PRO A 158 -24.79 0.94 -7.08
N SER A 159 -24.46 -0.25 -6.60
CA SER A 159 -24.24 -1.44 -7.41
C SER A 159 -25.52 -1.87 -8.15
N ASP A 160 -25.37 -2.73 -9.14
CA ASP A 160 -26.47 -3.24 -9.97
C ASP A 160 -26.37 -4.76 -10.20
N GLU A 161 -27.12 -5.29 -11.17
CA GLU A 161 -27.15 -6.72 -11.49
C GLU A 161 -25.80 -7.32 -11.91
N ASN A 162 -24.82 -6.50 -12.31
CA ASN A 162 -23.49 -6.95 -12.69
C ASN A 162 -22.57 -7.14 -11.48
N ASP A 163 -23.01 -6.75 -10.28
CA ASP A 163 -22.24 -6.94 -9.07
C ASP A 163 -21.92 -8.41 -8.83
N ARG A 164 -20.65 -8.67 -8.55
CA ARG A 164 -20.12 -10.03 -8.41
C ARG A 164 -20.56 -10.71 -7.11
N TYR A 165 -20.82 -9.96 -6.04
CA TYR A 165 -21.00 -10.50 -4.70
C TYR A 165 -22.48 -10.51 -4.30
N ASN A 166 -23.24 -9.49 -4.65
CA ASN A 166 -24.64 -9.38 -4.26
C ASN A 166 -25.46 -8.60 -5.30
N LYS A 167 -26.58 -9.19 -5.72
CA LYS A 167 -27.49 -8.59 -6.71
C LYS A 167 -28.39 -7.49 -6.13
N ASN A 168 -28.49 -7.40 -4.81
CA ASN A 168 -29.20 -6.29 -4.18
C ASN A 168 -28.32 -5.05 -4.26
N SER A 169 -28.89 -3.93 -4.72
CA SER A 169 -28.21 -2.64 -4.77
C SER A 169 -27.60 -2.29 -3.41
N HIS A 170 -26.33 -1.90 -3.42
CA HIS A 170 -25.55 -1.49 -2.25
C HIS A 170 -24.46 -0.47 -2.65
N ALA A 171 -23.82 0.19 -1.69
CA ALA A 171 -22.84 1.23 -2.01
C ALA A 171 -21.52 0.67 -2.56
N THR A 172 -21.07 1.22 -3.70
CA THR A 172 -19.79 0.88 -4.33
C THR A 172 -19.00 2.15 -4.64
N TYR A 173 -17.68 2.07 -4.46
CA TYR A 173 -16.75 3.18 -4.60
C TYR A 173 -15.54 2.75 -5.40
N GLU A 174 -15.13 3.55 -6.37
CA GLU A 174 -13.98 3.30 -7.24
C GLU A 174 -13.03 4.49 -7.21
N PHE A 175 -11.73 4.20 -7.16
CA PHE A 175 -10.67 5.20 -7.09
C PHE A 175 -9.55 4.87 -8.08
N ARG A 176 -9.05 5.89 -8.77
CA ARG A 176 -7.77 5.91 -9.49
C ARG A 176 -6.88 6.97 -8.87
N ILE A 177 -5.84 6.54 -8.18
CA ILE A 177 -4.95 7.39 -7.40
C ILE A 177 -3.60 7.53 -8.13
N PRO A 178 -3.16 8.75 -8.47
CA PRO A 178 -1.90 8.98 -9.15
C PRO A 178 -0.68 8.71 -8.25
N ILE A 179 0.21 7.82 -8.69
CA ILE A 179 1.44 7.43 -7.97
C ILE A 179 2.46 8.56 -7.95
N ASP A 180 2.49 9.42 -8.95
CA ASP A 180 3.33 10.63 -8.98
C ASP A 180 2.95 11.64 -7.89
N GLN A 181 1.69 11.66 -7.45
CA GLN A 181 1.26 12.46 -6.30
C GLN A 181 1.69 11.86 -4.96
N ILE A 182 1.49 10.56 -4.75
CA ILE A 182 1.78 9.91 -3.45
C ILE A 182 3.22 9.40 -3.32
N GLY A 183 3.95 9.30 -4.42
CA GLY A 183 5.28 8.69 -4.53
C GLY A 183 5.22 7.17 -4.76
N ARG A 184 6.19 6.63 -5.52
CA ARG A 184 6.35 5.19 -5.76
C ARG A 184 7.24 4.55 -4.69
N ILE A 185 6.67 3.70 -3.85
CA ILE A 185 7.38 2.97 -2.79
C ILE A 185 6.82 1.56 -2.59
N ASP A 186 7.56 0.74 -1.83
CA ASP A 186 7.21 -0.67 -1.58
C ASP A 186 6.15 -0.82 -0.48
N ASN A 187 6.09 0.11 0.47
CA ASN A 187 5.23 0.00 1.66
C ASN A 187 4.63 1.34 2.00
N TYR A 188 3.32 1.49 1.77
CA TYR A 188 2.57 2.66 2.21
C TYR A 188 1.97 2.41 3.59
N GLY A 189 1.96 3.42 4.45
CA GLY A 189 0.96 3.48 5.52
C GLY A 189 -0.41 3.59 4.85
N PHE A 190 -1.35 2.72 5.21
CA PHE A 190 -2.61 2.59 4.47
C PHE A 190 -3.82 2.52 5.39
N PHE A 191 -4.84 3.28 5.04
CA PHE A 191 -6.10 3.35 5.77
C PHE A 191 -7.28 3.44 4.82
N VAL A 192 -8.35 2.74 5.15
CA VAL A 192 -9.63 2.77 4.42
C VAL A 192 -10.76 3.00 5.42
N SER A 193 -11.74 3.81 5.06
CA SER A 193 -13.00 3.90 5.79
C SER A 193 -14.19 4.04 4.86
N VAL A 194 -15.30 3.38 5.22
CA VAL A 194 -16.64 3.67 4.69
C VAL A 194 -17.48 4.24 5.84
N PHE A 195 -18.15 5.35 5.59
CA PHE A 195 -19.17 5.93 6.45
C PHE A 195 -20.54 5.58 5.87
N GLU A 196 -21.37 4.97 6.70
CA GLU A 196 -22.75 4.61 6.38
C GLU A 196 -23.67 5.52 7.18
N ALA A 197 -24.44 6.33 6.48
CA ALA A 197 -25.16 7.45 7.06
C ALA A 197 -26.44 7.01 7.80
N ASN A 198 -27.04 5.89 7.41
CA ASN A 198 -28.26 5.38 8.03
C ASN A 198 -28.06 5.04 9.51
N SER A 199 -26.96 4.35 9.80
CA SER A 199 -26.58 3.88 11.13
C SER A 199 -25.56 4.78 11.81
N ASP A 200 -25.08 5.82 11.13
CA ASP A 200 -24.06 6.77 11.60
C ASP A 200 -22.78 6.04 12.06
N LYS A 201 -22.28 5.13 11.22
CA LYS A 201 -21.15 4.24 11.55
C LYS A 201 -20.01 4.32 10.56
N PHE A 202 -18.81 4.06 11.09
CA PHE A 202 -17.60 3.87 10.31
C PHE A 202 -17.18 2.40 10.26
N TYR A 203 -16.86 1.96 9.07
CA TYR A 203 -16.24 0.67 8.79
C TYR A 203 -14.83 0.91 8.29
N THR A 204 -13.83 0.58 9.10
CA THR A 204 -12.43 0.95 8.81
C THR A 204 -11.50 -0.25 8.66
N TRP A 205 -10.44 -0.05 7.87
CA TRP A 205 -9.26 -0.90 7.88
C TRP A 205 -8.00 -0.04 8.09
N PRO A 206 -7.17 -0.34 9.10
CA PRO A 206 -7.45 -1.25 10.22
C PRO A 206 -8.73 -0.87 10.99
N LYS A 207 -9.27 -1.81 11.77
CA LYS A 207 -10.56 -1.65 12.47
C LYS A 207 -10.51 -0.60 13.58
N ASP A 208 -11.66 0.01 13.85
CA ASP A 208 -11.93 0.89 15.00
C ASP A 208 -10.99 2.11 15.09
N LEU A 209 -10.65 2.68 13.93
CA LEU A 209 -9.73 3.82 13.86
C LEU A 209 -10.45 5.17 13.69
N ARG A 210 -11.75 5.20 13.42
CA ARG A 210 -12.47 6.44 13.13
C ARG A 210 -13.83 6.48 13.78
N GLU A 211 -14.10 7.58 14.46
CA GLU A 211 -15.37 7.85 15.13
C GLU A 211 -16.05 9.14 14.61
N ASN A 212 -15.35 9.97 13.82
CA ASN A 212 -15.84 11.28 13.38
C ASN A 212 -15.66 11.50 11.87
N VAL A 213 -16.71 12.02 11.22
CA VAL A 213 -16.77 12.37 9.79
C VAL A 213 -15.83 13.51 9.40
N LEU A 214 -15.50 14.41 10.34
CA LEU A 214 -14.69 15.62 10.14
C LEU A 214 -13.19 15.38 10.35
N GLU A 215 -12.81 14.32 11.06
CA GLU A 215 -11.43 14.05 11.43
C GLU A 215 -10.88 12.85 10.64
N PHE A 216 -9.61 12.96 10.20
CA PHE A 216 -8.84 11.86 9.66
C PHE A 216 -8.04 11.21 10.79
N PRO A 217 -8.00 9.87 10.87
CA PRO A 217 -7.24 9.22 11.94
C PRO A 217 -5.74 9.37 11.76
N SER A 218 -5.02 9.35 12.87
CA SER A 218 -3.56 9.40 12.91
C SER A 218 -2.90 8.25 12.12
N PRO A 219 -1.88 8.54 11.27
CA PRO A 219 -1.10 7.51 10.55
C PRO A 219 -0.38 6.49 11.42
N GLU A 220 -0.19 6.79 12.71
CA GLU A 220 0.45 5.90 13.68
C GLU A 220 -0.23 4.54 13.79
N LYS A 221 -1.55 4.50 13.61
CA LYS A 221 -2.35 3.27 13.72
C LYS A 221 -2.70 2.65 12.37
N TRP A 222 -2.27 3.25 11.26
CA TRP A 222 -2.61 2.74 9.93
C TRP A 222 -1.92 1.41 9.66
N GLY A 223 -2.54 0.60 8.80
CA GLY A 223 -1.95 -0.64 8.32
C GLY A 223 -0.84 -0.35 7.31
N THR A 224 -0.35 -1.41 6.69
CA THR A 224 0.63 -1.31 5.61
C THR A 224 0.07 -1.93 4.34
N LEU A 225 0.08 -1.16 3.26
CA LEU A 225 -0.17 -1.66 1.91
C LEU A 225 1.18 -1.97 1.26
N VAL A 226 1.43 -3.25 1.00
CA VAL A 226 2.64 -3.71 0.33
C VAL A 226 2.43 -3.66 -1.17
N SER A 227 3.21 -2.81 -1.82
CA SER A 227 3.32 -2.73 -3.27
C SER A 227 4.42 -3.66 -3.77
N PRO A 228 4.15 -4.52 -4.78
CA PRO A 228 5.17 -5.37 -5.38
C PRO A 228 6.18 -4.57 -6.22
N ASP A 229 6.09 -3.24 -6.26
CA ASP A 229 7.03 -2.36 -6.97
C ASP A 229 8.38 -2.20 -6.25
N LYS A 230 9.01 -3.34 -5.94
CA LYS A 230 10.44 -3.65 -6.01
C LYS A 230 10.67 -5.15 -6.27
N THR A 231 9.92 -5.73 -7.21
CA THR A 231 9.99 -7.18 -7.53
C THR A 231 11.29 -7.62 -8.21
N LEU A 232 12.33 -6.78 -8.27
CA LEU A 232 13.71 -7.24 -8.23
C LEU A 232 14.45 -6.47 -7.12
N PRO A 233 15.21 -7.16 -6.23
CA PRO A 233 16.19 -6.46 -5.43
C PRO A 233 17.18 -5.82 -6.40
N GLU A 234 17.17 -4.50 -6.51
CA GLU A 234 18.40 -3.80 -6.85
C GLU A 234 19.35 -4.11 -5.70
N PHE A 235 20.19 -5.13 -5.88
CA PHE A 235 21.40 -5.20 -5.10
C PHE A 235 22.03 -3.83 -5.26
N SER A 236 22.14 -3.05 -4.17
CA SER A 236 22.91 -1.82 -4.20
C SER A 236 24.21 -2.15 -4.93
N GLN A 237 24.71 -1.27 -5.80
CA GLN A 237 25.93 -1.56 -6.56
C GLN A 237 27.05 -2.07 -5.63
N ILE A 238 27.04 -1.61 -4.38
CA ILE A 238 27.88 -2.07 -3.28
C ILE A 238 27.68 -3.57 -2.94
N THR A 239 26.45 -4.07 -2.78
CA THR A 239 26.19 -5.50 -2.50
C THR A 239 26.57 -6.39 -3.69
N ALA A 240 26.27 -5.98 -4.92
CA ALA A 240 26.69 -6.71 -6.12
C ALA A 240 28.22 -6.75 -6.23
N LEU A 241 28.89 -5.64 -5.94
CA LEU A 241 30.35 -5.56 -5.87
C LEU A 241 30.91 -6.46 -4.75
N ILE A 242 30.32 -6.49 -3.56
CA ILE A 242 30.80 -7.33 -2.45
C ILE A 242 30.69 -8.83 -2.80
N VAL A 243 29.60 -9.27 -3.43
CA VAL A 243 29.44 -10.66 -3.89
C VAL A 243 30.40 -10.99 -5.04
N GLY A 244 30.59 -10.06 -5.98
CA GLY A 244 31.56 -10.19 -7.06
C GLY A 244 33.02 -10.25 -6.56
N PHE A 245 33.40 -9.37 -5.64
CA PHE A 245 34.76 -9.34 -5.09
C PHE A 245 35.03 -10.55 -4.18
N SER A 246 34.07 -10.96 -3.35
CA SER A 246 34.25 -12.14 -2.48
C SER A 246 34.43 -13.43 -3.27
N SER A 247 33.69 -13.60 -4.38
CA SER A 247 33.87 -14.75 -5.28
C SER A 247 35.22 -14.72 -6.00
N ILE A 248 35.71 -13.55 -6.43
CA ILE A 248 37.06 -13.38 -6.98
C ILE A 248 38.14 -13.73 -5.93
N PHE A 249 38.01 -13.29 -4.68
CA PHE A 249 38.97 -13.61 -3.62
C PHE A 249 39.01 -15.11 -3.30
N VAL A 250 37.86 -15.80 -3.34
CA VAL A 250 37.78 -17.26 -3.18
C VAL A 250 38.46 -17.95 -4.36
N LEU A 251 38.21 -17.50 -5.59
CA LEU A 251 38.83 -18.03 -6.81
C LEU A 251 40.35 -17.83 -6.81
N ILE A 252 40.86 -16.66 -6.39
CA ILE A 252 42.30 -16.40 -6.26
C ILE A 252 42.93 -17.29 -5.19
N LYS A 253 42.26 -17.51 -4.05
CA LYS A 253 42.76 -18.44 -3.04
C LYS A 253 42.74 -19.89 -3.51
N PHE A 254 41.74 -20.29 -4.28
CA PHE A 254 41.67 -21.61 -4.89
C PHE A 254 42.73 -21.79 -5.99
N SER A 255 42.92 -20.80 -6.87
CA SER A 255 43.92 -20.84 -7.94
C SER A 255 45.33 -20.84 -7.39
N ASN A 256 45.62 -20.10 -6.31
CA ASN A 256 46.94 -20.15 -5.67
C ASN A 256 47.19 -21.46 -4.92
N LYS A 257 46.14 -22.21 -4.57
CA LYS A 257 46.24 -23.53 -3.95
C LYS A 257 46.41 -24.66 -4.98
N PHE A 258 45.94 -24.45 -6.22
CA PHE A 258 45.92 -25.47 -7.28
C PHE A 258 46.70 -25.12 -8.56
N GLY A 259 47.26 -23.91 -8.65
CA GLY A 259 48.05 -23.40 -9.77
C GLY A 259 49.50 -23.85 -9.73
N LEU A 260 49.72 -25.04 -10.31
CA LEU A 260 50.78 -25.37 -11.27
C LEU A 260 52.24 -25.12 -10.86
N ASN A 261 52.78 -26.08 -10.11
CA ASN A 261 54.17 -26.53 -10.31
C ASN A 261 54.32 -27.12 -11.72
N GLN A 262 54.45 -26.29 -12.75
CA GLN A 262 55.13 -26.71 -13.99
C GLN A 262 56.52 -26.09 -14.00
N ARG A 263 57.46 -26.75 -13.30
CA ARG A 263 58.88 -26.60 -13.61
C ARG A 263 59.18 -27.48 -14.82
N MET A 264 59.33 -26.86 -15.98
CA MET A 264 60.06 -27.49 -17.09
C MET A 264 61.54 -27.49 -16.72
N ASN A 265 62.10 -28.68 -16.51
CA ASN A 265 63.55 -28.86 -16.43
C ASN A 265 64.09 -28.99 -17.86
N PHE A 266 64.99 -28.08 -18.24
CA PHE A 266 66.06 -28.31 -19.21
C PHE A 266 67.38 -28.23 -18.46
#